data_AF-A0ABC9QIU8-F1
#
_entry.id   AF-A0ABC9QIU8-F1
#
_cell.length_a   1.000
_cell.length_b   1.000
_cell.length_c   1.000
_cell.angle_alpha   90.00
_cell.angle_beta   90.00
_cell.angle_gamma   90.00
#
_symmetry.space_group_name_H-M   'P 1'
#
loop_
_entity.id
_entity.type
_entity.pdbx_description
1 polymer ?
#
loop_
_entity_poly.entity_id
_entity_poly.type
_entity_poly.pdbx_seq_one_letter_code
_entity_poly.pdbx_strand_id
1 'polypeptide(L)'
;MFVGFSKNLGNGFRIGIGYNLNNNKPSKRDNDREEFVSKVLSEIKNLFQEICNKLNISQETFKFAIEQNCQIEITDILTENNSKKMSEISDIFSNISELIEKVSFSKSLSTETKEKITDLIFKSKKIIFTLESENDLEQRLISLLSEKLQKEEKKIRKMIKKMNGKKKKIGCLTYIVLFFIFMLIISFITHEDKTNNLEHSKVEHSNVDKKTK
;
A
#
# COMPACT_ATOMS: atom_id res chain seq x y z
N MET A 1 19.97 -12.34 -33.39
CA MET A 1 19.73 -13.53 -34.23
C MET A 1 19.59 -14.70 -33.27
N PHE A 2 18.57 -15.54 -33.42
CA PHE A 2 18.43 -16.74 -32.57
C PHE A 2 18.03 -17.95 -33.42
N VAL A 3 18.42 -19.12 -32.94
CA VAL A 3 18.13 -20.41 -33.56
C VAL A 3 17.13 -21.13 -32.67
N GLY A 4 15.94 -21.41 -33.21
CA GLY A 4 14.87 -22.11 -32.50
C GLY A 4 14.70 -23.53 -33.03
N PHE A 5 14.59 -24.49 -32.11
CA PHE A 5 14.24 -25.87 -32.41
C PHE A 5 12.79 -26.13 -32.01
N SER A 6 11.95 -26.55 -32.95
CA SER A 6 10.57 -26.97 -32.65
C SER A 6 10.29 -28.37 -33.18
N LYS A 7 9.54 -29.16 -32.40
CA LYS A 7 9.01 -30.45 -32.83
C LYS A 7 7.79 -30.23 -33.71
N ASN A 8 7.77 -30.90 -34.86
CA ASN A 8 6.57 -30.99 -35.71
C ASN A 8 5.67 -32.13 -35.23
N LEU A 9 4.37 -32.02 -35.51
CA LEU A 9 3.34 -33.05 -35.27
C LEU A 9 3.56 -34.40 -36.01
N GLY A 10 4.68 -34.57 -36.70
CA GLY A 10 5.09 -35.79 -37.42
C GLY A 10 6.52 -36.24 -37.11
N ASN A 11 6.97 -36.12 -35.85
CA ASN A 11 8.28 -36.58 -35.35
C ASN A 11 9.55 -35.96 -35.97
N GLY A 12 9.45 -34.92 -36.81
CA GLY A 12 10.61 -34.16 -37.30
C GLY A 12 10.96 -32.93 -36.43
N PHE A 13 12.22 -32.49 -36.46
CA PHE A 13 12.66 -31.22 -35.87
C PHE A 13 12.84 -30.16 -36.96
N ARG A 14 12.33 -28.94 -36.71
CA ARG A 14 12.59 -27.77 -37.55
C ARG A 14 13.61 -26.87 -36.87
N ILE A 15 14.57 -26.37 -37.64
CA ILE A 15 15.54 -25.36 -37.23
C ILE A 15 15.19 -24.07 -37.97
N GLY A 16 14.75 -23.06 -37.22
CA GLY A 16 14.45 -21.73 -37.75
C GLY A 16 15.50 -20.71 -37.31
N ILE A 17 15.98 -19.90 -38.25
CA ILE A 17 16.86 -18.75 -37.97
C ILE A 17 16.01 -17.49 -37.99
N GLY A 18 15.90 -16.82 -36.84
CA GLY A 18 15.16 -15.57 -36.68
C GLY A 18 16.06 -14.36 -36.50
N TYR A 19 15.73 -13.24 -37.17
CA TYR A 19 16.30 -11.93 -36.89
C TYR A 19 15.43 -11.21 -35.84
N ASN A 20 16.07 -10.72 -34.78
CA ASN A 20 15.39 -9.92 -33.77
C ASN A 20 15.31 -8.49 -34.31
N LEU A 21 14.25 -8.17 -35.04
CA LEU A 21 13.92 -6.78 -35.39
C LEU A 21 13.44 -6.09 -34.12
N ASN A 22 14.27 -5.16 -33.64
CA ASN A 22 14.06 -4.39 -32.43
C ASN A 22 12.83 -3.48 -32.59
N ASN A 23 11.64 -4.05 -32.37
CA ASN A 23 10.40 -3.30 -32.23
C ASN A 23 10.13 -3.14 -30.74
N ASN A 24 10.39 -1.96 -30.20
CA ASN A 24 10.01 -1.52 -28.84
C ASN A 24 8.47 -1.45 -28.63
N LYS A 25 7.68 -2.20 -29.40
CA LYS A 25 6.23 -2.27 -29.19
C LYS A 25 5.96 -3.29 -28.07
N PRO A 26 5.18 -2.92 -27.05
CA PRO A 26 4.83 -3.83 -25.97
C PRO A 26 4.14 -5.06 -26.55
N SER A 27 4.49 -6.24 -26.03
CA SER A 27 3.84 -7.48 -26.45
C SER A 27 2.38 -7.49 -25.96
N LYS A 28 1.53 -8.33 -26.56
CA LYS A 28 0.16 -8.55 -26.05
C LYS A 28 0.16 -8.90 -24.55
N ARG A 29 1.15 -9.70 -24.10
CA ARG A 29 1.31 -10.08 -22.70
C ARG A 29 1.68 -8.89 -21.81
N ASP A 30 2.46 -7.94 -22.32
CA ASP A 30 2.78 -6.71 -21.59
C ASP A 30 1.54 -5.82 -21.44
N ASN A 31 0.75 -5.67 -22.49
CA ASN A 31 -0.50 -4.91 -22.45
C ASN A 31 -1.52 -5.54 -21.49
N ASP A 32 -1.73 -6.86 -21.56
CA ASP A 32 -2.66 -7.57 -20.67
C ASP A 32 -2.25 -7.43 -19.19
N ARG A 33 -0.93 -7.42 -18.92
CA ARG A 33 -0.37 -7.22 -17.58
C ARG A 33 -0.62 -5.79 -17.08
N GLU A 34 -0.29 -4.80 -17.89
CA GLU A 34 -0.47 -3.39 -17.56
C GLU A 34 -1.94 -3.03 -17.37
N GLU A 35 -2.83 -3.59 -18.19
CA GLU A 35 -4.27 -3.41 -18.07
C GLU A 35 -4.78 -4.02 -16.75
N PHE A 36 -4.38 -5.26 -16.42
CA PHE A 36 -4.77 -5.89 -15.17
C PHE A 36 -4.29 -5.11 -13.95
N VAL A 37 -3.02 -4.73 -13.93
CA VAL A 37 -2.46 -3.91 -12.84
C VAL A 37 -3.23 -2.60 -12.74
N SER A 38 -3.48 -1.90 -13.85
CA SER A 38 -4.28 -0.66 -13.85
C SER A 38 -5.68 -0.82 -13.26
N LYS A 39 -6.36 -1.95 -13.54
CA LYS A 39 -7.67 -2.27 -12.94
C LYS A 39 -7.57 -2.48 -11.43
N VAL A 40 -6.60 -3.26 -10.97
CA VAL A 40 -6.35 -3.48 -9.53
C VAL A 40 -6.13 -2.16 -8.80
N LEU A 41 -5.33 -1.28 -9.38
CA LEU A 41 -5.00 0.02 -8.80
C LEU A 41 -6.20 0.97 -8.77
N SER A 42 -7.03 0.94 -9.81
CA SER A 42 -8.31 1.68 -9.83
C SER A 42 -9.22 1.18 -8.72
N GLU A 43 -9.26 -0.14 -8.50
CA GLU A 43 -10.11 -0.73 -7.48
C GLU A 43 -9.63 -0.38 -6.08
N ILE A 44 -8.33 -0.47 -5.81
CA ILE A 44 -7.73 -0.04 -4.55
C ILE A 44 -8.07 1.43 -4.24
N LYS A 45 -8.03 2.30 -5.26
CA LYS A 45 -8.42 3.71 -5.10
C LYS A 45 -9.90 3.87 -4.72
N ASN A 46 -10.78 3.06 -5.30
CA ASN A 46 -12.20 3.06 -4.95
C ASN A 46 -12.40 2.59 -3.49
N LEU A 47 -11.68 1.54 -3.07
CA LEU A 47 -11.73 1.04 -1.70
C LEU A 47 -11.23 2.09 -0.69
N PHE A 48 -10.17 2.82 -1.02
CA PHE A 48 -9.71 3.93 -0.18
C PHE A 48 -10.79 5.01 0.00
N GLN A 49 -11.50 5.34 -1.08
CA GLN A 49 -12.61 6.28 -1.02
C GLN A 49 -13.76 5.75 -0.15
N GLU A 50 -14.09 4.46 -0.25
CA GLU A 50 -15.08 3.82 0.61
C GLU A 50 -14.68 3.85 2.08
N ILE A 51 -13.41 3.59 2.41
CA ILE A 51 -12.88 3.70 3.77
C ILE A 51 -13.07 5.12 4.31
N CYS A 52 -12.67 6.14 3.55
CA CYS A 52 -12.83 7.53 3.95
C CYS A 52 -14.29 7.88 4.24
N ASN A 53 -15.20 7.44 3.36
CA ASN A 53 -16.64 7.66 3.54
C ASN A 53 -17.18 6.95 4.77
N LYS A 54 -16.79 5.67 4.98
CA LYS A 54 -17.23 4.87 6.12
C LYS A 54 -16.76 5.45 7.44
N LEU A 55 -15.51 5.91 7.51
CA LEU A 55 -14.91 6.50 8.69
C LEU A 55 -15.26 7.99 8.89
N ASN A 56 -16.06 8.59 8.00
CA ASN A 56 -16.48 10.00 8.06
C ASN A 56 -15.30 11.00 8.11
N ILE A 57 -14.35 10.82 7.19
CA ILE A 57 -13.12 11.63 7.08
C ILE A 57 -12.87 11.99 5.61
N SER A 58 -12.38 13.20 5.37
CA SER A 58 -12.11 13.70 4.04
C SER A 58 -10.83 13.10 3.45
N GLN A 59 -10.87 12.77 2.16
CA GLN A 59 -9.70 12.29 1.43
C GLN A 59 -8.59 13.35 1.40
N GLU A 60 -8.96 14.63 1.40
CA GLU A 60 -8.03 15.75 1.34
C GLU A 60 -7.19 15.83 2.62
N THR A 61 -7.80 15.65 3.79
CA THR A 61 -7.06 15.67 5.05
C THR A 61 -6.12 14.47 5.15
N PHE A 62 -6.54 13.30 4.66
CA PHE A 62 -5.65 12.16 4.51
C PHE A 62 -4.47 12.41 3.57
N LYS A 63 -4.74 12.84 2.34
CA LYS A 63 -3.69 13.15 1.37
C LYS A 63 -2.70 14.15 1.91
N PHE A 64 -3.20 15.17 2.63
CA PHE A 64 -2.36 16.17 3.24
C PHE A 64 -1.46 15.56 4.31
N ALA A 65 -1.99 14.70 5.18
CA ALA A 65 -1.19 13.99 6.19
C ALA A 65 -0.03 13.21 5.55
N ILE A 66 -0.31 12.51 4.45
CA ILE A 66 0.70 11.74 3.70
C ILE A 66 1.72 12.68 3.04
N GLU A 67 1.29 13.75 2.37
CA GLU A 67 2.20 14.72 1.72
C GLU A 67 3.13 15.42 2.69
N GLN A 68 2.71 15.59 3.94
CA GLN A 68 3.55 16.19 4.99
C GLN A 68 4.52 15.17 5.62
N ASN A 69 4.47 13.89 5.22
CA ASN A 69 5.28 12.81 5.78
C ASN A 69 5.21 12.76 7.32
N CYS A 70 4.04 13.10 7.88
CA CYS A 70 3.81 12.97 9.30
C CYS A 70 3.63 11.48 9.60
N GLN A 71 4.50 10.92 10.43
CA GLN A 71 4.32 9.57 11.00
C GLN A 71 3.11 9.59 11.94
N ILE A 72 1.92 9.46 11.36
CA ILE A 72 0.64 9.37 12.07
C ILE A 72 0.09 7.99 11.77
N GLU A 73 0.01 7.16 12.80
CA GLU A 73 -0.73 5.91 12.72
C GLU A 73 -2.22 6.20 12.81
N ILE A 74 -2.96 5.81 11.77
CA ILE A 74 -4.40 6.00 11.83
C ILE A 74 -5.05 5.08 12.88
N THR A 75 -4.47 3.91 13.11
CA THR A 75 -4.91 2.94 14.12
C THR A 75 -4.98 3.55 15.52
N ASP A 76 -4.14 4.55 15.82
CA ASP A 76 -4.08 5.25 17.11
C ASP A 76 -5.25 6.24 17.31
N ILE A 77 -5.84 6.70 16.21
CA ILE A 77 -6.95 7.66 16.24
C ILE A 77 -8.30 7.03 15.89
N LEU A 78 -8.35 5.71 15.70
CA LEU A 78 -9.58 4.95 15.51
C LEU A 78 -10.04 4.33 16.83
N THR A 79 -11.33 4.01 16.91
CA THR A 79 -11.81 3.08 17.94
C THR A 79 -11.13 1.72 17.79
N GLU A 80 -11.04 0.95 18.89
CA GLU A 80 -10.39 -0.36 18.90
C GLU A 80 -10.94 -1.31 17.82
N ASN A 81 -12.26 -1.30 17.61
CA ASN A 81 -12.93 -2.12 16.59
C ASN A 81 -12.48 -1.74 15.16
N ASN A 82 -12.53 -0.45 14.82
CA ASN A 82 -12.09 0.03 13.51
C ASN A 82 -10.58 -0.08 13.33
N SER A 83 -9.79 0.09 14.39
CA SER A 83 -8.34 -0.07 14.38
C SER A 83 -7.93 -1.49 13.97
N LYS A 84 -8.55 -2.53 14.57
CA LYS A 84 -8.32 -3.94 14.19
C LYS A 84 -8.68 -4.22 12.72
N LYS A 85 -9.84 -3.73 12.27
CA LYS A 85 -10.28 -3.87 10.87
C LYS A 85 -9.33 -3.17 9.91
N MET A 86 -8.84 -1.98 10.27
CA MET A 86 -7.93 -1.20 9.46
C MET A 86 -6.53 -1.85 9.38
N SER A 87 -6.07 -2.48 10.46
CA SER A 87 -4.85 -3.31 10.45
C SER A 87 -5.00 -4.48 9.47
N GLU A 88 -6.11 -5.21 9.49
CA GLU A 88 -6.33 -6.32 8.56
C GLU A 88 -6.39 -5.84 7.09
N ILE A 89 -7.01 -4.69 6.84
CA ILE A 89 -7.02 -4.06 5.50
C ILE A 89 -5.59 -3.69 5.07
N SER A 90 -4.76 -3.18 5.99
CA SER A 90 -3.35 -2.86 5.74
C SER A 90 -2.54 -4.08 5.32
N ASP A 91 -2.69 -5.19 6.02
CA ASP A 91 -2.03 -6.45 5.68
C ASP A 91 -2.46 -6.96 4.31
N ILE A 92 -3.76 -6.89 3.99
CA ILE A 92 -4.29 -7.28 2.68
C ILE A 92 -3.68 -6.43 1.57
N PHE A 93 -3.63 -5.11 1.73
CA PHE A 93 -3.07 -4.25 0.69
C PHE A 93 -1.56 -4.42 0.55
N SER A 94 -0.84 -4.66 1.65
CA SER A 94 0.59 -5.01 1.61
C SER A 94 0.84 -6.29 0.80
N ASN A 95 0.01 -7.32 1.00
CA ASN A 95 0.07 -8.55 0.19
C ASN A 95 -0.22 -8.29 -1.30
N ILE A 96 -1.18 -7.42 -1.62
CA ILE A 96 -1.43 -7.03 -3.02
C ILE A 96 -0.21 -6.29 -3.60
N SER A 97 0.45 -5.42 -2.82
CA SER A 97 1.70 -4.76 -3.24
C SER A 97 2.73 -5.76 -3.70
N GLU A 98 3.02 -6.73 -2.83
CA GLU A 98 4.09 -7.68 -3.03
C GLU A 98 3.83 -8.53 -4.28
N LEU A 99 2.56 -8.91 -4.51
CA LEU A 99 2.16 -9.62 -5.72
C LEU A 99 2.32 -8.76 -6.98
N ILE A 100 1.98 -7.47 -6.94
CA ILE A 100 2.19 -6.55 -8.08
C ILE A 100 3.69 -6.34 -8.34
N GLU A 101 4.50 -6.19 -7.30
CA GLU A 101 5.95 -6.07 -7.41
C GLU A 101 6.57 -7.32 -8.04
N LYS A 102 6.15 -8.51 -7.61
CA LYS A 102 6.57 -9.79 -8.22
C LYS A 102 6.16 -9.87 -9.69
N VAL A 103 4.96 -9.41 -10.06
CA VAL A 103 4.51 -9.35 -11.46
C VAL A 103 5.37 -8.38 -12.28
N SER A 104 5.73 -7.23 -11.71
CA SER A 104 6.59 -6.24 -12.36
C SER A 104 8.02 -6.78 -12.57
N PHE A 105 8.62 -7.33 -11.51
CA PHE A 105 9.96 -7.91 -11.53
C PHE A 105 10.08 -9.09 -12.50
N SER A 106 9.15 -10.05 -12.41
CA SER A 106 9.16 -11.24 -13.27
C SER A 106 8.67 -10.97 -14.70
N LYS A 107 8.05 -9.80 -14.93
CA LYS A 107 7.32 -9.46 -16.17
C LYS A 107 6.26 -10.50 -16.54
N SER A 108 5.81 -11.32 -15.59
CA SER A 108 4.87 -12.41 -15.80
C SER A 108 3.64 -12.24 -14.93
N LEU A 109 2.46 -12.48 -15.51
CA LEU A 109 1.19 -12.44 -14.80
C LEU A 109 0.48 -13.78 -14.98
N SER A 110 0.63 -14.67 -13.99
CA SER A 110 -0.04 -15.96 -13.99
C SER A 110 -1.52 -15.84 -13.62
N THR A 111 -2.34 -16.81 -14.04
CA THR A 111 -3.75 -16.92 -13.65
C THR A 111 -3.89 -16.99 -12.12
N GLU A 112 -3.06 -17.80 -11.47
CA GLU A 112 -3.02 -17.93 -10.01
C GLU A 112 -2.77 -16.57 -9.31
N THR A 113 -1.87 -15.74 -9.86
CA THR A 113 -1.61 -14.41 -9.29
C THR A 113 -2.80 -13.48 -9.46
N LYS A 114 -3.49 -13.54 -10.62
CA LYS A 114 -4.71 -12.75 -10.86
C LYS A 114 -5.81 -13.13 -9.86
N GLU A 115 -6.03 -14.43 -9.67
CA GLU A 115 -7.02 -14.96 -8.72
C GLU A 115 -6.70 -14.51 -7.29
N LYS A 116 -5.45 -14.70 -6.83
CA LYS A 116 -5.01 -14.25 -5.50
C LYS A 116 -5.24 -12.77 -5.24
N ILE A 117 -4.85 -11.90 -6.18
CA ILE A 117 -5.08 -10.45 -6.05
C ILE A 117 -6.58 -10.15 -6.01
N THR A 118 -7.37 -10.82 -6.86
CA THR A 118 -8.82 -10.63 -6.90
C THR A 118 -9.47 -11.02 -5.58
N ASP A 119 -9.11 -12.18 -5.01
CA ASP A 119 -9.62 -12.66 -3.72
C ASP A 119 -9.28 -11.69 -2.58
N LEU A 120 -8.05 -11.16 -2.56
CA LEU A 120 -7.62 -10.14 -1.59
C LEU A 120 -8.45 -8.85 -1.70
N ILE A 121 -8.73 -8.38 -2.92
CA ILE A 121 -9.62 -7.24 -3.15
C ILE A 121 -11.02 -7.53 -2.57
N PHE A 122 -11.61 -8.68 -2.88
CA PHE A 122 -12.94 -9.02 -2.35
C PHE A 122 -12.94 -9.21 -0.84
N LYS A 123 -11.85 -9.73 -0.26
CA LYS A 123 -11.67 -9.81 1.20
C LYS A 123 -11.68 -8.42 1.82
N SER A 124 -10.91 -7.47 1.28
CA SER A 124 -10.88 -6.09 1.78
C SER A 124 -12.26 -5.41 1.71
N LYS A 125 -13.01 -5.60 0.61
CA LYS A 125 -14.40 -5.10 0.48
C LYS A 125 -15.30 -5.55 1.61
N LYS A 126 -15.24 -6.84 1.96
CA LYS A 126 -16.05 -7.41 3.05
C LYS A 126 -15.73 -6.73 4.38
N ILE A 127 -14.45 -6.49 4.68
CA ILE A 127 -14.04 -5.83 5.91
C ILE A 127 -14.48 -4.36 5.91
N ILE A 128 -14.22 -3.63 4.82
CA ILE A 128 -14.60 -2.22 4.65
C ILE A 128 -16.10 -2.00 4.84
N PHE A 129 -16.93 -2.93 4.36
CA PHE A 129 -18.38 -2.84 4.54
C PHE A 129 -18.81 -2.83 6.01
N THR A 130 -18.02 -3.48 6.88
CA THR A 130 -18.25 -3.56 8.33
C THR A 130 -17.61 -2.45 9.13
N LEU A 131 -16.89 -1.50 8.50
CA LEU A 131 -16.37 -0.33 9.19
C LEU A 131 -17.52 0.53 9.74
N GLU A 132 -17.32 1.04 10.95
CA GLU A 132 -18.25 1.93 11.63
C GLU A 132 -17.81 3.38 11.46
N SER A 133 -18.77 4.32 11.47
CA SER A 133 -18.45 5.74 11.42
C SER A 133 -17.70 6.17 12.67
N GLU A 134 -16.64 6.96 12.48
CA GLU A 134 -15.89 7.56 13.57
C GLU A 134 -16.35 9.00 13.78
N ASN A 135 -16.75 9.31 15.00
CA ASN A 135 -17.03 10.69 15.37
C ASN A 135 -15.71 11.46 15.51
N ASP A 136 -15.70 12.71 15.02
CA ASP A 136 -14.60 13.65 15.17
C ASP A 136 -13.22 13.16 14.68
N LEU A 137 -13.15 12.12 13.84
CA LEU A 137 -11.89 11.59 13.31
C LEU A 137 -11.12 12.66 12.53
N GLU A 138 -11.82 13.42 11.70
CA GLU A 138 -11.28 14.55 10.97
C GLU A 138 -10.61 15.58 11.91
N GLN A 139 -11.26 15.87 13.05
CA GLN A 139 -10.76 16.82 14.04
C GLN A 139 -9.54 16.27 14.76
N ARG A 140 -9.58 15.01 15.18
CA ARG A 140 -8.46 14.29 15.79
C ARG A 140 -7.23 14.32 14.87
N LEU A 141 -7.41 14.00 13.59
CA LEU A 141 -6.32 14.04 12.61
C LEU A 141 -5.76 15.45 12.40
N ILE A 142 -6.61 16.48 12.31
CA ILE A 142 -6.16 17.86 12.18
C ILE A 142 -5.38 18.32 13.42
N SER A 143 -5.81 17.91 14.61
CA SER A 143 -5.12 18.24 15.86
C SER A 143 -3.73 17.60 15.92
N LEU A 144 -3.62 16.31 15.58
CA LEU A 144 -2.33 15.63 15.46
C LEU A 144 -1.41 16.28 14.41
N LEU A 145 -1.95 16.64 13.25
CA LEU A 145 -1.19 17.35 12.22
C LEU A 145 -0.71 18.72 12.71
N SER A 146 -1.55 19.44 13.46
CA SER A 146 -1.23 20.72 14.07
C SER A 146 -0.06 20.59 15.04
N GLU A 147 -0.09 19.57 15.90
CA GLU A 147 0.98 19.25 16.84
C GLU A 147 2.28 18.87 16.14
N LYS A 148 2.24 17.85 15.26
CA LYS A 148 3.43 17.33 14.54
C LYS A 148 4.08 18.40 13.66
N LEU A 149 3.30 19.29 13.06
CA LEU A 149 3.82 20.35 12.19
C LEU A 149 4.07 21.68 12.90
N GLN A 150 3.80 21.75 14.21
CA GLN A 150 3.91 22.96 15.04
C GLN A 150 3.20 24.16 14.40
N LYS A 151 1.95 23.96 13.96
CA LYS A 151 1.14 24.99 13.28
C LYS A 151 -0.27 24.92 13.80
N GLU A 152 -0.86 26.09 14.08
CA GLU A 152 -2.27 26.19 14.44
C GLU A 152 -3.20 25.40 13.50
N GLU A 153 -4.20 24.72 14.06
CA GLU A 153 -5.18 23.96 13.28
C GLU A 153 -5.86 24.78 12.18
N LYS A 154 -6.13 26.08 12.43
CA LYS A 154 -6.70 26.99 11.42
C LYS A 154 -5.79 27.12 10.20
N LYS A 155 -4.47 27.08 10.41
CA LYS A 155 -3.46 27.11 9.34
C LYS A 155 -3.42 25.77 8.61
N ILE A 156 -3.50 24.64 9.33
CA ILE A 156 -3.61 23.29 8.74
C ILE A 156 -4.83 23.20 7.82
N ARG A 157 -6.02 23.58 8.30
CA ARG A 157 -7.26 23.61 7.48
C ARG A 157 -7.12 24.47 6.23
N LYS A 158 -6.45 25.61 6.33
CA LYS A 158 -6.17 26.47 5.15
C LYS A 158 -5.23 25.79 4.17
N MET A 159 -4.23 25.04 4.63
CA MET A 159 -3.31 24.29 3.77
C MET A 159 -4.04 23.16 3.04
N ILE A 160 -4.86 22.38 3.75
CA ILE A 160 -5.71 21.32 3.16
C ILE A 160 -6.63 21.91 2.07
N LYS A 161 -7.33 23.02 2.36
CA LYS A 161 -8.18 23.72 1.36
C LYS A 161 -7.40 24.20 0.14
N LYS A 162 -6.18 24.72 0.33
CA LYS A 162 -5.31 25.17 -0.78
C LYS A 162 -4.83 24.00 -1.63
N MET A 163 -4.63 22.82 -1.03
CA MET A 163 -4.26 21.59 -1.74
C MET A 163 -5.39 21.14 -2.67
N ASN A 164 -6.66 21.22 -2.23
CA ASN A 164 -7.82 20.92 -3.06
C ASN A 164 -7.90 21.84 -4.31
N GLY A 165 -7.56 23.12 -4.16
CA GLY A 165 -7.54 24.08 -5.27
C GLY A 165 -6.40 23.85 -6.27
N LYS A 166 -5.30 23.23 -5.86
CA LYS A 166 -4.20 22.86 -6.75
C LYS A 166 -4.44 21.44 -7.26
N LYS A 167 -5.21 21.31 -8.35
CA LYS A 167 -5.27 20.05 -9.12
C LYS A 167 -3.89 19.73 -9.72
N LYS A 168 -2.94 19.25 -8.93
CA LYS A 168 -1.79 18.53 -9.48
C LYS A 168 -2.36 17.27 -10.13
N LYS A 169 -2.07 17.06 -11.42
CA LYS A 169 -2.25 15.76 -12.08
C LYS A 169 -1.28 14.78 -11.42
N ILE A 170 -1.70 14.21 -10.29
CA ILE A 170 -0.99 13.13 -9.63
C ILE A 170 -1.25 11.90 -10.49
N GLY A 171 -0.20 11.33 -11.06
CA GLY A 171 -0.30 10.12 -11.88
C GLY A 171 -0.79 8.94 -11.02
N CYS A 172 -1.47 7.97 -11.64
CA CYS A 172 -1.97 6.79 -10.92
C CYS A 172 -0.87 6.10 -10.09
N LEU A 173 0.36 6.01 -10.61
CA LEU A 173 1.51 5.41 -9.92
C LEU A 173 1.84 6.11 -8.60
N THR A 174 1.73 7.43 -8.54
CA THR A 174 2.03 8.20 -7.34
C THR A 174 0.97 8.00 -6.26
N TYR A 175 -0.29 7.79 -6.65
CA TYR A 175 -1.38 7.52 -5.71
C TYR A 175 -1.22 6.17 -5.01
N ILE A 176 -0.63 5.21 -5.71
CA ILE A 176 -0.35 3.86 -5.24
C ILE A 176 0.87 3.87 -4.34
N VAL A 177 1.90 4.62 -4.70
CA VAL A 177 3.04 4.88 -3.81
C VAL A 177 2.59 5.66 -2.57
N LEU A 178 1.71 6.65 -2.68
CA LEU A 178 1.16 7.39 -1.52
C LEU A 178 0.30 6.49 -0.62
N PHE A 179 -0.48 5.59 -1.22
CA PHE A 179 -1.29 4.61 -0.52
C PHE A 179 -0.43 3.51 0.14
N PHE A 180 0.64 3.07 -0.53
CA PHE A 180 1.63 2.14 0.03
C PHE A 180 2.48 2.81 1.10
N ILE A 181 2.86 4.08 0.97
CA ILE A 181 3.53 4.85 2.02
C ILE A 181 2.59 4.97 3.23
N PHE A 182 1.31 5.27 3.01
CA PHE A 182 0.31 5.34 4.07
C PHE A 182 0.10 4.00 4.79
N MET A 183 0.05 2.87 4.06
CA MET A 183 -0.06 1.53 4.64
C MET A 183 1.28 0.99 5.20
N LEU A 184 2.43 1.41 4.67
CA LEU A 184 3.76 1.07 5.22
C LEU A 184 4.05 1.81 6.52
N ILE A 185 3.51 3.02 6.71
CA ILE A 185 3.52 3.70 8.02
C ILE A 185 2.76 2.86 9.07
N ILE A 186 1.76 2.05 8.66
CA ILE A 186 1.07 1.09 9.54
C ILE A 186 1.91 -0.18 9.79
N SER A 187 2.87 -0.52 8.92
CA SER A 187 3.68 -1.75 9.05
C SER A 187 5.03 -1.54 9.75
N PHE A 188 5.64 -0.36 9.66
CA PHE A 188 7.00 -0.14 10.21
C PHE A 188 7.08 -0.04 11.74
N ILE A 189 5.98 0.26 12.45
CA ILE A 189 6.02 0.42 13.91
C ILE A 189 5.73 -0.89 14.66
N THR A 190 5.12 -1.89 14.01
CA THR A 190 4.97 -3.23 14.62
C THR A 190 6.28 -4.02 14.72
N HIS A 191 7.38 -3.53 14.13
CA HIS A 191 8.70 -4.19 14.16
C HIS A 191 9.80 -3.45 14.97
N GLU A 192 9.68 -2.14 15.22
CA GLU A 192 10.67 -1.40 16.03
C GLU A 192 10.41 -1.51 17.55
N ASP A 193 9.16 -1.69 17.99
CA ASP A 193 8.86 -1.81 19.44
C ASP A 193 9.11 -3.20 20.02
N LYS A 194 9.23 -4.24 19.18
CA LYS A 194 9.58 -5.61 19.62
C LYS A 194 11.07 -5.88 19.65
N THR A 195 11.88 -5.10 18.94
CA THR A 195 13.35 -5.25 18.95
C THR A 195 13.98 -4.44 20.08
N ASN A 196 13.46 -3.26 20.40
CA ASN A 196 13.99 -2.43 21.50
C ASN A 196 13.62 -2.93 22.91
N ASN A 197 12.47 -3.60 23.08
CA ASN A 197 12.08 -4.17 24.39
C ASN A 197 12.76 -5.51 24.73
N LEU A 198 13.35 -6.20 23.74
CA LEU A 198 14.09 -7.45 23.95
C LEU A 198 15.58 -7.22 24.25
N GLU A 199 16.14 -6.08 23.83
CA GLU A 199 17.49 -5.67 24.21
C GLU A 199 17.51 -5.01 25.60
N HIS A 200 16.51 -4.19 25.95
CA HIS A 200 16.46 -3.58 27.30
C HIS A 200 16.16 -4.61 28.43
N SER A 201 15.37 -5.66 28.17
CA SER A 201 15.11 -6.69 29.20
C SER A 201 16.26 -7.69 29.40
N LYS A 202 17.19 -7.82 28.44
CA LYS A 202 18.40 -8.65 28.60
C LYS A 202 19.54 -7.93 29.32
N VAL A 203 19.57 -6.60 29.29
CA VAL A 203 20.62 -5.82 29.96
C VAL A 203 20.32 -5.62 31.44
N GLU A 204 19.06 -5.43 31.83
CA GLU A 204 18.70 -5.20 33.25
C GLU A 204 18.83 -6.44 34.15
N HIS A 205 18.72 -7.66 33.60
CA HIS A 205 18.93 -8.88 34.41
C HIS A 205 20.40 -9.30 34.59
N SER A 206 21.36 -8.64 33.93
CA SER A 206 22.77 -9.02 34.00
C SER A 206 23.61 -8.21 35.01
N ASN A 207 23.06 -7.14 35.59
CA ASN A 207 23.81 -6.21 36.46
C ASN A 207 23.40 -6.20 37.94
N VAL A 208 22.54 -7.12 38.40
CA VAL A 208 22.15 -7.20 39.83
C VAL A 208 23.01 -8.16 40.65
N ASP A 209 23.79 -9.06 40.05
CA ASP A 209 24.54 -10.09 40.80
C ASP A 209 26.04 -9.79 41.08
N LYS A 210 26.47 -8.52 41.00
CA LYS A 210 27.84 -8.14 41.41
C LYS A 210 27.87 -6.92 42.32
N LYS A 211 27.21 -7.01 43.48
CA LYS A 211 27.54 -6.17 44.65
C LYS A 211 27.01 -6.74 45.96
N THR A 212 27.42 -7.97 46.29
CA THR A 212 27.37 -8.45 47.68
C THR A 212 28.40 -9.55 47.89
N LYS A 213 29.61 -9.14 48.26
CA LYS A 213 30.47 -9.76 49.28
C LYS A 213 31.74 -8.95 49.44
#